data_AF-G7VPI9-F1
#
_entry.id   AF-G7VPI9-F1
#
_cell.length_a   1.000
_cell.length_b   1.000
_cell.length_c   1.000
_cell.angle_alpha   90.00
_cell.angle_beta   90.00
_cell.angle_gamma   90.00
#
_symmetry.space_group_name_H-M   'P 1'
#
loop_
_entity.id
_entity.type
_entity.pdbx_description
1 polymer ?
#
loop_
_entity_poly.entity_id
_entity_poly.type
_entity_poly.pdbx_seq_one_letter_code
_entity_poly.pdbx_strand_id
1 'polypeptide(L)'
;MCWFHFVIVYTGNVFASKFDPTFSMYKLWVARYSTTQKPTAVPAWNNWWAWQYSSTGSVPGIPGNVDLNEFNGTIDELRSSLAGDIE
;
A
#
# COMPACT_ATOMS: atom_id res chain seq x y z
N MET A 1 -8.15 21.20 17.59
CA MET A 1 -7.95 20.75 16.20
C MET A 1 -7.20 19.44 16.30
N CYS A 2 -7.83 18.33 15.94
CA CYS A 2 -7.21 17.01 16.01
C CYS A 2 -6.67 16.71 14.62
N TRP A 3 -5.34 16.60 14.49
CA TRP A 3 -4.70 16.20 13.25
C TRP A 3 -5.06 14.73 12.97
N PHE A 4 -5.91 14.49 11.99
CA PHE A 4 -6.15 13.13 11.49
C PHE A 4 -4.93 12.72 10.65
N HIS A 5 -3.99 12.03 11.28
CA HIS A 5 -2.91 11.38 10.54
C HIS A 5 -3.46 10.08 9.93
N PHE A 6 -3.37 9.96 8.61
CA PHE A 6 -3.77 8.74 7.92
C PHE A 6 -2.67 7.67 8.08
N VAL A 7 -2.86 6.78 9.04
CA VAL A 7 -1.93 5.67 9.28
C VAL A 7 -2.06 4.63 8.16
N ILE A 8 -0.91 4.25 7.60
CA ILE A 8 -0.77 3.20 6.60
C ILE A 8 -0.07 2.01 7.25
N VAL A 9 -0.65 0.82 7.09
CA VAL A 9 -0.04 -0.45 7.55
C VAL A 9 0.70 -1.08 6.38
N TYR A 10 2.01 -1.28 6.55
CA TYR A 10 2.84 -2.05 5.62
C TYR A 10 3.03 -3.48 6.11
N THR A 11 2.71 -4.47 5.26
CA THR A 11 2.87 -5.90 5.61
C THR A 11 2.88 -6.80 4.37
N GLY A 12 3.42 -8.01 4.48
CA GLY A 12 3.24 -9.05 3.47
C GLY A 12 1.79 -9.55 3.41
N ASN A 13 1.30 -9.93 2.22
CA ASN A 13 -0.10 -10.33 2.02
C ASN A 13 -0.53 -11.53 2.89
N VAL A 14 0.38 -12.49 3.12
CA VAL A 14 0.13 -13.66 3.98
C VAL A 14 -0.01 -13.22 5.44
N PHE A 15 0.88 -12.36 5.94
CA PHE A 15 0.82 -11.90 7.32
C PHE A 15 -0.37 -10.95 7.55
N ALA A 16 -0.80 -10.23 6.52
CA ALA A 16 -2.04 -9.42 6.55
C ALA A 16 -3.28 -10.25 6.95
N SER A 17 -3.28 -11.57 6.68
CA SER A 17 -4.38 -12.47 7.10
C SER A 17 -4.51 -12.68 8.61
N LYS A 18 -3.52 -12.22 9.40
CA LYS A 18 -3.49 -12.34 10.85
C LYS A 18 -4.07 -11.12 11.58
N PHE A 19 -4.33 -10.04 10.85
CA PHE A 19 -4.95 -8.85 11.41
C PHE A 19 -6.46 -9.06 11.51
N ASP A 20 -7.02 -8.66 12.64
CA ASP A 20 -8.46 -8.68 12.84
C ASP A 20 -9.14 -7.51 12.10
N PRO A 21 -10.45 -7.60 11.84
CA PRO A 21 -11.18 -6.58 11.06
C PRO A 21 -11.12 -5.14 11.60
N THR A 22 -10.72 -4.89 12.85
CA THR A 22 -10.59 -3.52 13.37
C THR A 22 -9.49 -2.74 12.66
N PHE A 23 -8.50 -3.42 12.05
CA PHE A 23 -7.47 -2.79 11.24
C PHE A 23 -7.97 -2.22 9.91
N SER A 24 -9.22 -2.50 9.52
CA SER A 24 -9.85 -1.92 8.32
C SER A 24 -9.92 -0.39 8.34
N MET A 25 -9.76 0.24 9.51
CA MET A 25 -9.66 1.70 9.65
C MET A 25 -8.37 2.28 9.05
N TYR A 26 -7.36 1.46 8.79
CA TYR A 26 -6.08 1.88 8.23
C TYR A 26 -5.97 1.54 6.74
N LYS A 27 -5.22 2.36 5.98
CA LYS A 27 -4.87 2.04 4.59
C LYS A 27 -3.88 0.88 4.59
N LEU A 28 -4.03 -0.07 3.65
CA LEU A 28 -3.10 -1.19 3.47
C LEU A 28 -2.09 -0.91 2.35
N TRP A 29 -0.81 -0.91 2.68
CA TRP A 29 0.30 -1.04 1.73
C TRP A 29 0.85 -2.46 1.81
N VAL A 30 0.53 -3.29 0.83
CA VAL A 30 0.82 -4.73 0.90
C VAL A 30 2.03 -5.10 0.05
N ALA A 31 2.94 -5.89 0.61
CA ALA A 31 4.00 -6.55 -0.14
C ALA A 31 3.54 -7.92 -0.67
N ARG A 32 3.67 -8.09 -1.98
CA ARG A 32 3.48 -9.36 -2.68
C ARG A 32 4.28 -9.33 -3.97
N TYR A 33 5.45 -9.95 -3.98
CA TYR A 33 6.37 -9.86 -5.11
C TYR A 33 5.90 -10.71 -6.29
N SER A 34 5.13 -10.11 -7.18
CA SER A 34 4.59 -10.71 -8.40
C SER A 34 4.19 -9.60 -9.36
N THR A 35 4.35 -9.79 -10.66
CA THR A 35 3.84 -8.84 -11.67
C THR A 35 2.51 -9.27 -12.25
N THR A 36 2.03 -10.47 -11.92
CA THR A 36 0.81 -11.06 -12.49
C THR A 36 -0.25 -11.39 -11.44
N GLN A 37 0.18 -11.62 -10.20
CA GLN A 37 -0.73 -11.95 -9.09
C GLN A 37 -0.86 -10.77 -8.16
N LYS A 38 -1.96 -10.03 -8.34
CA LYS A 38 -2.35 -8.95 -7.44
C LYS A 38 -2.54 -9.46 -6.00
N PRO A 39 -2.43 -8.59 -4.98
CA PRO A 39 -2.75 -8.95 -3.62
C PRO A 39 -4.17 -9.49 -3.50
N THR A 40 -4.38 -10.44 -2.60
CA THR A 40 -5.69 -11.03 -2.32
C THR A 40 -6.29 -10.39 -1.07
N ALA A 41 -7.62 -10.33 -1.04
CA ALA A 41 -8.36 -9.91 0.14
C ALA A 41 -7.99 -10.73 1.38
N VAL A 42 -8.01 -10.07 2.53
CA VAL A 42 -7.74 -10.63 3.87
C VAL A 42 -8.79 -10.09 4.85
N PRO A 43 -8.96 -10.67 6.06
CA PRO A 43 -10.07 -10.31 6.95
C PRO A 43 -10.22 -8.81 7.24
N ALA A 44 -9.11 -8.08 7.38
CA ALA A 44 -9.14 -6.65 7.62
C ALA A 44 -9.27 -5.78 6.35
N TRP A 45 -8.93 -6.30 5.17
CA TRP A 45 -8.87 -5.51 3.94
C TRP A 45 -9.34 -6.30 2.72
N ASN A 46 -10.41 -5.83 2.10
CA ASN A 46 -10.91 -6.38 0.83
C ASN A 46 -10.06 -5.93 -0.38
N ASN A 47 -9.31 -4.83 -0.24
CA ASN A 47 -8.47 -4.26 -1.29
C ASN A 47 -7.26 -3.54 -0.67
N TRP A 48 -6.23 -3.29 -1.47
CA TRP A 48 -5.03 -2.54 -1.04
C TRP A 48 -5.08 -1.09 -1.52
N TRP A 49 -4.42 -0.20 -0.76
CA TRP A 49 -4.18 1.19 -1.17
C TRP A 49 -2.93 1.27 -2.04
N ALA A 50 -1.85 0.61 -1.62
CA ALA A 50 -0.63 0.44 -2.42
C ALA A 50 -0.15 -1.01 -2.41
N TRP A 51 0.52 -1.43 -3.47
CA TRP A 51 1.07 -2.75 -3.64
C TRP A 51 2.55 -2.67 -3.98
N GLN A 52 3.42 -3.20 -3.12
CA GLN A 52 4.81 -3.46 -3.45
C GLN A 52 4.92 -4.78 -4.22
N TYR A 53 5.15 -4.68 -5.53
CA TYR A 53 5.10 -5.80 -6.46
C TYR A 53 6.48 -6.36 -6.81
N SER A 54 7.55 -5.63 -6.50
CA SER A 54 8.93 -6.06 -6.72
C SER A 54 9.85 -5.45 -5.67
N SER A 55 10.87 -6.20 -5.25
CA SER A 55 12.02 -5.69 -4.47
C SER A 55 13.32 -5.64 -5.29
N THR A 56 13.23 -5.96 -6.58
CA THR A 56 14.38 -6.04 -7.51
C THR A 56 14.14 -5.20 -8.75
N GLY A 57 13.43 -4.08 -8.59
CA GLY A 57 13.21 -3.11 -9.66
C GLY A 57 14.47 -2.35 -10.04
N SER A 58 14.38 -1.65 -11.17
CA SER A 58 15.38 -0.69 -11.62
C SER A 58 14.68 0.58 -12.06
N VAL A 59 15.12 1.72 -11.53
CA VAL A 59 14.60 3.06 -11.87
C VAL A 59 15.80 3.93 -12.21
N PRO A 60 15.80 4.65 -13.35
CA PRO A 60 16.88 5.57 -13.71
C PRO A 60 17.19 6.55 -12.58
N GLY A 61 18.46 6.62 -12.17
CA GLY A 61 18.91 7.45 -11.06
C GLY A 61 18.98 6.74 -9.70
N ILE A 62 18.50 5.50 -9.58
CA ILE A 62 18.63 4.69 -8.37
C ILE A 62 19.63 3.55 -8.60
N PRO A 63 20.82 3.57 -7.95
CA PRO A 63 21.78 2.47 -8.05
C PRO A 63 21.27 1.21 -7.34
N GLY A 64 21.41 0.06 -8.00
CA GLY A 64 21.03 -1.24 -7.44
C GLY A 64 19.53 -1.53 -7.50
N ASN A 65 19.11 -2.53 -6.73
CA ASN A 65 17.72 -2.96 -6.66
C ASN A 65 16.88 -1.95 -5.87
N VAL A 66 15.69 -1.65 -6.37
CA VAL A 66 14.71 -0.78 -5.69
C VAL A 66 13.33 -1.41 -5.65
N ASP A 67 12.59 -1.14 -4.59
CA ASP A 67 11.20 -1.55 -4.45
C ASP A 67 10.31 -0.79 -5.45
N LEU A 68 9.48 -1.53 -6.17
CA LEU A 68 8.48 -0.96 -7.07
C LEU A 68 7.09 -1.14 -6.51
N ASN A 69 6.29 -0.08 -6.60
CA ASN A 69 4.98 0.00 -6.01
C ASN A 69 3.94 0.49 -7.02
N GLU A 70 2.71 -0.01 -6.88
CA GLU A 70 1.56 0.43 -7.65
C GLU A 70 0.50 0.97 -6.68
N PHE A 71 0.01 2.18 -6.96
CA PHE A 71 -1.16 2.73 -6.29
C PHE A 71 -2.42 2.15 -6.93
N ASN A 72 -3.40 1.77 -6.11
CA ASN A 72 -4.65 1.19 -6.61
C ASN A 72 -5.64 2.29 -6.99
N GLY A 73 -5.35 3.00 -8.08
CA GLY A 73 -6.17 4.08 -8.61
C GLY A 73 -5.39 5.01 -9.54
N THR A 74 -5.96 6.18 -9.78
CA THR A 74 -5.41 7.24 -10.62
C THR A 74 -4.48 8.17 -9.83
N ILE A 75 -3.70 8.98 -10.55
CA ILE A 75 -2.83 9.98 -9.93
C ILE A 75 -3.61 11.06 -9.16
N ASP A 76 -4.83 11.41 -9.61
CA ASP A 76 -5.66 12.41 -8.94
C ASP A 76 -6.30 11.86 -7.67
N GLU A 77 -6.66 10.57 -7.66
CA GLU A 77 -7.08 9.87 -6.44
C GLU A 77 -5.91 9.75 -5.46
N LEU A 78 -4.70 9.45 -5.92
CA LEU A 78 -3.51 9.42 -5.07
C LEU A 78 -3.29 10.78 -4.41
N ARG A 79 -3.26 11.86 -5.21
CA ARG A 79 -3.09 13.24 -4.72
C ARG A 79 -4.19 13.61 -3.72
N SER A 80 -5.44 13.31 -4.04
CA SER A 80 -6.57 13.59 -3.14
C SER A 80 -6.45 12.82 -1.83
N SER A 81 -5.99 11.56 -1.89
CA SER A 81 -5.80 10.73 -0.70
C SER A 81 -4.67 11.19 0.22
N LEU A 82 -3.77 12.05 -0.28
CA LEU A 82 -2.66 12.69 0.44
C LEU A 82 -2.94 14.16 0.78
N ALA A 83 -3.82 14.84 0.05
CA ALA A 83 -4.15 16.24 0.27
C ALA A 83 -4.89 16.47 1.61
N GLY A 84 -5.58 15.46 2.11
CA GLY A 84 -6.10 15.44 3.48
C GLY A 84 -5.02 15.44 4.58
N ASP A 85 -3.73 15.32 4.23
CA ASP A 85 -2.59 15.30 5.15
C ASP A 85 -1.86 16.67 5.27
N ILE A 86 -2.26 17.71 4.52
CA ILE A 86 -1.49 18.97 4.37
C ILE A 86 -2.19 20.24 4.89
N GLU A 87 -3.35 20.13 5.54
CA GLU A 87 -4.03 21.26 6.22
C GLU A 87 -3.96 21.20 7.74
#